data_AF-A0A354FGG4-F1
#
_entry.id   AF-A0A354FGG4-F1
#
_cell.length_a   1.000
_cell.length_b   1.000
_cell.length_c   1.000
_cell.angle_alpha   90.00
_cell.angle_beta   90.00
_cell.angle_gamma   90.00
#
_symmetry.space_group_name_H-M   'P 1'
#
loop_
_entity.id
_entity.type
_entity.pdbx_description
1 polymer ?
#
loop_
_entity_poly.entity_id
_entity_poly.type
_entity_poly.pdbx_seq_one_letter_code
_entity_poly.pdbx_strand_id
1 'polypeptide(L)'
;YINDAFGTAHRAHASTVGVADYLPAYAGLLMEKEIKSLRSILFEPDHPFAAVLGGAKVADKIGVLNNLLNKVDAILLGGGMSNTFLKAKGLELGDSLVDEDHLEF
;
A
#
# COMPACT_ATOMS: atom_id res chain seq x y z
N TYR A 1 -20.95 18.43 -6.72
CA TYR A 1 -20.01 17.42 -7.22
C TYR A 1 -19.99 16.25 -6.25
N ILE A 2 -20.12 15.02 -6.75
CA ILE A 2 -20.01 13.81 -5.92
C ILE A 2 -18.84 13.01 -6.48
N ASN A 3 -17.81 12.76 -5.66
CA ASN A 3 -16.72 11.88 -6.03
C ASN A 3 -16.98 10.50 -5.42
N ASP A 4 -17.25 9.53 -6.29
CA ASP A 4 -17.43 8.13 -5.90
C ASP A 4 -16.38 7.20 -6.52
N ALA A 5 -15.22 7.75 -6.88
CA ALA A 5 -14.13 7.04 -7.56
C ALA A 5 -12.85 7.02 -6.70
N PHE A 6 -12.86 6.22 -5.62
CA PHE A 6 -11.72 6.12 -4.69
C PHE A 6 -10.39 5.78 -5.40
N GLY A 7 -10.43 4.86 -6.37
CA GLY A 7 -9.24 4.42 -7.12
C GLY A 7 -8.52 5.54 -7.89
N THR A 8 -9.19 6.65 -8.21
CA THR A 8 -8.58 7.80 -8.89
C THR A 8 -8.32 8.99 -7.95
N ALA A 9 -8.73 8.90 -6.69
CA ALA A 9 -8.62 9.98 -5.70
C ALA A 9 -7.17 10.35 -5.35
N HIS A 10 -6.21 9.44 -5.58
CA HIS A 10 -4.78 9.68 -5.39
C HIS A 10 -4.16 10.61 -6.46
N ARG A 11 -4.93 11.06 -7.46
CA ARG A 11 -4.46 11.93 -8.55
C ARG A 11 -5.22 13.26 -8.55
N ALA A 12 -4.47 14.36 -8.66
CA ALA A 12 -5.01 15.71 -8.78
C ALA A 12 -5.38 16.02 -10.24
N HIS A 13 -6.50 15.46 -10.73
CA HIS A 13 -7.03 15.72 -12.07
C HIS A 13 -8.21 16.69 -12.02
N ALA A 14 -8.54 17.28 -13.16
CA ALA A 14 -9.68 18.19 -13.30
C ALA A 14 -11.00 17.56 -12.84
N SER A 15 -11.24 16.28 -13.13
CA SER A 15 -12.47 15.56 -12.78
C SER A 15 -12.50 14.98 -11.35
N THR A 16 -11.37 14.99 -10.64
CA THR A 16 -11.26 14.42 -9.27
C THR A 16 -11.11 15.52 -8.21
N VAL A 17 -10.28 16.52 -8.49
CA VAL A 17 -9.96 17.62 -7.56
C VAL A 17 -10.41 18.96 -8.13
N GLY A 18 -10.06 19.28 -9.38
CA GLY A 18 -10.28 20.62 -9.93
C GLY A 18 -11.75 21.06 -9.93
N VAL A 19 -12.69 20.18 -10.26
CA VAL A 19 -14.14 20.47 -10.24
C VAL A 19 -14.68 20.71 -8.82
N ALA A 20 -14.02 20.18 -7.79
CA ALA A 20 -14.43 20.34 -6.39
C ALA A 20 -14.17 21.76 -5.86
N ASP A 21 -13.23 22.50 -6.45
CA ASP A 21 -12.95 23.89 -6.07
C ASP A 21 -14.07 24.86 -6.48
N TYR A 22 -14.91 24.47 -7.45
CA TYR A 22 -15.96 25.33 -8.01
C TYR A 22 -17.38 24.93 -7.57
N LEU A 23 -17.56 23.75 -6.98
CA LEU A 23 -18.87 23.21 -6.61
C LEU A 23 -18.81 22.58 -5.21
N PRO A 24 -19.91 22.65 -4.42
CA PRO A 24 -20.01 21.83 -3.21
C PRO A 24 -19.70 20.36 -3.51
N ALA A 25 -18.76 19.79 -2.77
CA ALA A 25 -18.20 18.47 -3.02
C ALA A 25 -18.53 17.49 -1.90
N TYR A 26 -18.95 16.29 -2.26
CA TYR A 26 -19.32 15.22 -1.32
C TYR A 26 -18.71 13.89 -1.74
N ALA A 27 -18.43 13.02 -0.77
CA ALA A 27 -18.10 11.63 -1.02
C ALA A 27 -19.36 10.85 -1.40
N GLY A 28 -19.27 10.02 -2.44
CA GLY A 28 -20.30 9.00 -2.70
C GLY A 28 -20.19 7.82 -1.73
N LEU A 29 -21.05 6.82 -1.91
CA LEU A 29 -21.14 5.67 -0.99
C LEU A 29 -19.94 4.72 -1.10
N LEU A 30 -19.38 4.53 -2.29
CA LEU A 30 -18.16 3.75 -2.48
C LEU A 30 -16.98 4.47 -1.82
N MET A 31 -16.86 5.78 -2.06
CA MET A 31 -15.82 6.60 -1.42
C MET A 31 -15.91 6.55 0.11
N GLU A 32 -17.12 6.70 0.67
CA GLU A 32 -17.35 6.60 2.10
C GLU A 32 -16.96 5.22 2.66
N LYS A 33 -17.36 4.15 1.98
CA LYS A 33 -17.05 2.77 2.38
C LYS A 33 -15.54 2.51 2.40
N GLU A 34 -14.83 2.95 1.37
CA GLU A 34 -13.38 2.78 1.27
C GLU A 34 -12.65 3.56 2.36
N ILE A 35 -13.03 4.82 2.59
CA ILE A 35 -12.44 5.65 3.66
C ILE A 35 -12.68 5.02 5.03
N LYS A 36 -13.91 4.55 5.32
CA LYS A 36 -14.23 3.90 6.60
C LYS A 36 -13.39 2.63 6.81
N SER A 37 -13.27 1.79 5.78
CA SER A 37 -12.51 0.54 5.85
C SER A 37 -11.01 0.79 6.04
N LEU A 38 -10.43 1.74 5.31
CA LEU A 38 -9.01 2.08 5.48
C LEU A 38 -8.72 2.73 6.82
N ARG A 39 -9.66 3.56 7.32
CA ARG A 39 -9.50 4.23 8.61
C ARG A 39 -9.42 3.24 9.77
N SER A 40 -10.29 2.22 9.80
CA SER A 40 -10.25 1.21 10.87
C SER A 40 -8.91 0.48 10.87
N ILE A 41 -8.42 0.07 9.69
CA ILE A 41 -7.15 -0.66 9.55
C ILE A 41 -5.93 0.21 9.90
N LEU A 42 -5.96 1.52 9.62
CA LEU A 42 -4.79 2.39 9.78
C LEU A 42 -4.66 3.04 11.16
N PHE A 43 -5.75 3.23 11.90
CA PHE A 43 -5.75 3.99 13.16
C PHE A 43 -6.18 3.18 14.37
N GLU A 44 -7.09 2.22 14.20
CA GLU A 44 -7.65 1.40 15.28
C GLU A 44 -7.75 -0.07 14.83
N PRO A 45 -6.63 -0.71 14.43
CA PRO A 45 -6.68 -2.10 13.99
C PRO A 45 -6.98 -3.02 15.17
N ASP A 46 -7.82 -4.03 14.94
CA ASP A 46 -7.98 -5.13 15.87
C ASP A 46 -6.73 -6.02 15.83
N HIS A 47 -6.23 -6.40 17.00
CA HIS A 47 -5.05 -7.26 17.13
C HIS A 47 -5.44 -8.73 17.35
N PRO A 48 -4.71 -9.71 16.78
CA PRO A 48 -3.48 -9.52 15.99
C PRO A 48 -3.74 -9.02 14.57
N PHE A 49 -3.03 -7.96 14.17
CA PHE A 49 -3.08 -7.34 12.85
C PHE A 49 -1.87 -7.78 12.02
N ALA A 50 -2.11 -8.55 10.97
CA ALA A 50 -1.08 -8.99 10.04
C ALA A 50 -1.23 -8.31 8.67
N ALA A 51 -0.11 -7.88 8.09
CA ALA A 51 -0.04 -7.43 6.70
C ALA A 51 0.58 -8.51 5.80
N VAL A 52 -0.07 -8.77 4.67
CA VAL A 52 0.47 -9.63 3.61
C VAL A 52 0.89 -8.73 2.45
N LEU A 53 2.17 -8.75 2.10
CA LEU A 53 2.75 -7.95 1.03
C LEU A 53 3.39 -8.86 -0.01
N GLY A 54 3.12 -8.56 -1.27
CA GLY A 54 3.74 -9.24 -2.40
C GLY A 54 3.97 -8.30 -3.57
N GLY A 55 4.63 -8.82 -4.59
CA GLY A 55 5.02 -8.07 -5.78
C GLY A 55 6.31 -8.59 -6.38
N ALA A 56 6.71 -8.04 -7.52
CA ALA A 56 7.94 -8.43 -8.21
C ALA A 56 9.17 -7.71 -7.67
N LYS A 57 9.05 -6.42 -7.31
CA LYS A 57 10.15 -5.55 -6.87
C LYS A 57 9.89 -4.95 -5.50
N VAL A 58 10.95 -4.79 -4.71
CA VAL A 58 10.87 -4.22 -3.36
C VAL A 58 10.61 -2.72 -3.42
N ALA A 59 11.27 -2.01 -4.35
CA ALA A 59 11.19 -0.56 -4.51
C ALA A 59 9.74 -0.01 -4.50
N ASP A 60 8.82 -0.67 -5.20
CA ASP A 60 7.41 -0.24 -5.31
C ASP A 60 6.60 -0.39 -4.01
N LYS A 61 7.17 -1.04 -2.98
CA LYS A 61 6.46 -1.43 -1.75
C LYS A 61 7.15 -0.93 -0.48
N ILE A 62 8.36 -0.40 -0.58
CA ILE A 62 9.13 0.18 0.54
C ILE A 62 8.31 1.19 1.34
N GLY A 63 7.67 2.15 0.67
CA GLY A 63 6.91 3.20 1.35
C GLY A 63 5.73 2.64 2.15
N VAL A 64 5.04 1.64 1.60
CA VAL A 64 3.93 0.96 2.29
C VAL A 64 4.45 0.13 3.46
N LEU A 65 5.56 -0.59 3.28
CA LEU A 65 6.20 -1.39 4.32
C LEU A 65 6.60 -0.52 5.51
N ASN A 66 7.29 0.60 5.28
CA ASN A 66 7.70 1.55 6.32
C ASN A 66 6.53 2.10 7.13
N ASN A 67 5.39 2.36 6.48
CA ASN A 67 4.19 2.84 7.16
C ASN A 67 3.50 1.75 8.00
N LEU A 68 3.60 0.48 7.59
CA LEU A 68 2.96 -0.65 8.26
C LEU A 68 3.82 -1.25 9.38
N LEU A 69 5.15 -1.16 9.31
CA LEU A 69 6.08 -1.73 10.30
C LEU A 69 5.76 -1.33 11.75
N ASN A 70 5.24 -0.12 11.96
CA ASN A 70 4.90 0.38 13.29
C ASN A 70 3.45 0.10 13.72
N LYS A 71 2.66 -0.60 12.90
CA LYS A 71 1.21 -0.80 13.10
C LYS A 71 0.78 -2.25 13.17
N VAL A 72 1.54 -3.15 12.54
CA VAL A 72 1.20 -4.57 12.40
C VAL A 72 1.98 -5.41 13.41
N ASP A 73 1.38 -6.49 13.89
CA ASP A 73 2.07 -7.49 14.73
C ASP A 73 2.90 -8.46 13.90
N ALA A 74 2.52 -8.65 12.63
CA ALA A 74 3.20 -9.56 11.71
C ALA A 74 3.19 -9.04 10.27
N ILE A 75 4.30 -9.26 9.56
CA ILE A 75 4.42 -9.03 8.12
C ILE A 75 4.75 -10.34 7.42
N LEU A 76 3.92 -10.69 6.46
CA LEU A 76 4.07 -11.87 5.61
C LEU A 76 4.47 -11.38 4.21
N LEU A 77 5.69 -11.70 3.81
CA LEU A 77 6.23 -11.33 2.49
C LEU A 77 6.14 -12.52 1.53
N GLY A 78 5.69 -12.27 0.31
CA GLY A 78 5.68 -13.26 -0.77
C GLY A 78 5.99 -12.64 -2.15
N GLY A 79 5.98 -13.46 -3.20
CA GLY A 79 6.31 -13.04 -4.57
C GLY A 79 7.81 -12.78 -4.78
N GLY A 80 8.17 -12.12 -5.89
CA GLY A 80 9.57 -11.81 -6.21
C GLY A 80 10.25 -10.94 -5.14
N MET A 81 9.52 -10.05 -4.47
CA MET A 81 10.09 -9.19 -3.44
C MET A 81 10.62 -9.96 -2.23
N SER A 82 10.05 -11.12 -1.86
CA SER A 82 10.57 -11.91 -0.73
C SER A 82 11.97 -12.43 -0.99
N ASN A 83 12.32 -12.67 -2.26
CA ASN A 83 13.63 -13.14 -2.66
C ASN A 83 14.72 -12.13 -2.31
N THR A 84 14.48 -10.83 -2.52
CA THR A 84 15.45 -9.80 -2.11
C THR A 84 15.76 -9.86 -0.62
N PHE A 85 14.76 -10.04 0.23
CA PHE A 85 14.97 -10.20 1.68
C PHE A 85 15.68 -11.51 2.04
N LEU A 86 15.41 -12.60 1.31
CA LEU A 86 16.12 -13.87 1.50
C LEU A 86 17.59 -13.77 1.05
N LYS A 87 17.86 -13.09 -0.08
CA LYS A 87 19.21 -12.85 -0.59
C LYS A 87 20.01 -11.95 0.36
N ALA A 88 19.39 -10.92 0.91
CA ALA A 88 19.99 -10.04 1.93
C ALA A 88 20.40 -10.81 3.20
N LYS A 89 19.69 -11.92 3.52
CA LYS A 89 20.06 -12.86 4.59
C LYS A 89 21.15 -13.87 4.21
N GLY A 90 21.72 -13.76 3.00
CA GLY A 90 22.77 -14.64 2.50
C GLY A 90 22.28 -15.98 1.94
N LEU A 91 20.98 -16.12 1.66
CA LEU A 91 20.45 -17.35 1.04
C LEU A 91 20.72 -17.36 -0.47
N GLU A 92 21.07 -18.54 -0.99
CA GLU A 92 21.19 -18.77 -2.43
C GLU A 92 19.81 -18.96 -3.07
N LEU A 93 19.55 -18.21 -4.14
CA LEU A 93 18.21 -18.15 -4.78
C LEU A 93 18.20 -18.60 -6.25
N GLY A 94 19.36 -18.97 -6.80
CA GLY A 94 19.49 -19.34 -8.21
C GLY A 94 18.98 -18.24 -9.14
N ASP A 95 18.15 -18.62 -10.12
CA ASP A 95 17.60 -17.71 -11.14
C ASP A 95 16.35 -16.92 -10.67
N SER A 96 16.07 -16.93 -9.36
CA SER A 96 14.92 -16.18 -8.82
C SER A 96 15.10 -14.68 -9.03
N LEU A 97 13.99 -13.98 -9.28
CA LEU A 97 13.99 -12.51 -9.40
C LEU A 97 14.45 -11.87 -8.08
N VAL A 98 15.52 -11.09 -8.12
CA VAL A 98 16.08 -10.33 -6.99
C VAL A 98 16.25 -8.87 -7.40
N ASP A 99 15.93 -7.96 -6.49
CA ASP A 99 16.17 -6.52 -6.61
C ASP A 99 17.50 -6.18 -5.93
N GLU A 100 18.61 -6.26 -6.67
CA GLU A 100 19.97 -6.14 -6.11
C GLU A 100 20.26 -4.74 -5.53
N ASP A 101 19.62 -3.70 -6.06
CA ASP A 101 19.81 -2.31 -5.61
C ASP A 101 19.22 -2.07 -4.21
N HIS A 102 18.39 -2.98 -3.70
CA HIS A 102 17.64 -2.83 -2.45
C HIS A 102 17.93 -3.95 -1.43
N LEU A 103 19.13 -4.55 -1.49
CA LEU A 103 19.55 -5.60 -0.54
C LEU A 103 19.83 -5.07 0.88
N GLU A 104 20.21 -3.80 1.02
CA GLU A 104 20.51 -3.18 2.32
C GLU A 104 19.28 -2.53 2.99
N PHE A 105 18.07 -2.91 2.57
CA PHE A 105 16.83 -2.38 3.13
C PHE A 105 16.70 -2.59 4.64
#